data_AF-A0A2D6Y6B0-F1
#
_entry.id   AF-A0A2D6Y6B0-F1
#
_cell.length_a   1.000
_cell.length_b   1.000
_cell.length_c   1.000
_cell.angle_alpha   90.00
_cell.angle_beta   90.00
_cell.angle_gamma   90.00
#
_symmetry.space_group_name_H-M   'P 1'
#
loop_
_entity.id
_entity.type
_entity.pdbx_description
1 polymer ?
#
loop_
_entity_poly.entity_id
_entity_poly.type
_entity_poly.pdbx_seq_one_letter_code
_entity_poly.pdbx_strand_id
1 'polypeptide(L)' 'MDRQNQGPTCFLRWTVQKVAHQLYAVAATNNGFDYDFVGNFGTLTEANKAGRQYVCDRSHTLIKRNTLEMEAA' A
#
# COMPACT_ATOMS: atom_id res chain seq x y z
N MET A 1 5.55 5.68 32.21
CA MET A 1 5.51 6.44 30.94
C MET A 1 6.11 5.53 29.89
N ASP A 2 5.28 4.67 29.29
CA ASP A 2 5.69 3.82 28.17
C ASP A 2 6.10 4.72 27.01
N ARG A 3 7.39 4.76 26.72
CA ARG A 3 7.87 5.19 25.42
C ARG A 3 7.29 4.21 24.43
N GLN A 4 6.16 4.57 23.83
CA GLN A 4 5.67 3.95 22.61
C GLN A 4 6.84 4.06 21.62
N ASN A 5 7.55 2.94 21.48
CA ASN A 5 8.52 2.71 20.44
C ASN A 5 7.72 2.73 19.13
N GLN A 6 7.41 3.94 18.65
CA GLN A 6 6.90 4.16 17.32
C GLN A 6 8.07 3.89 16.36
N GLY A 7 8.41 2.60 16.19
CA GLY A 7 9.11 2.17 15.00
C GLY A 7 8.33 2.71 13.79
N PRO A 8 8.99 3.07 12.69
CA PRO A 8 8.32 3.65 11.53
C PRO A 8 7.35 2.61 10.99
N THR A 9 6.10 2.71 11.43
CA THR A 9 5.04 1.84 10.97
C THR A 9 4.62 2.41 9.62
N CYS A 10 5.37 2.03 8.59
CA CYS A 10 5.02 2.25 7.19
C CYS A 10 3.80 1.38 6.87
N PHE A 11 2.62 1.86 7.26
CA PHE A 11 1.36 1.17 6.97
C PHE A 11 0.97 1.50 5.54
N LEU A 12 1.42 0.66 4.62
CA LEU A 12 0.94 0.71 3.25
C LEU A 12 -0.47 0.10 3.19
N ARG A 13 -1.49 0.90 2.86
CA ARG A 13 -2.90 0.50 2.85
C ARG A 13 -3.51 0.72 1.47
N TRP A 14 -4.34 -0.20 0.99
CA TRP A 14 -5.13 0.03 -0.23
C TRP A 14 -6.59 0.36 0.10
N THR A 15 -7.23 1.06 -0.82
CA THR A 15 -8.65 1.43 -0.77
C THR A 15 -9.29 1.09 -2.12
N VAL A 16 -10.57 0.68 -2.07
CA VAL A 16 -11.37 0.38 -3.26
C VAL A 16 -12.61 1.24 -3.23
N GLN A 17 -12.85 2.00 -4.30
CA GLN A 17 -14.01 2.87 -4.44
C GLN A 17 -14.79 2.50 -5.69
N LYS A 18 -16.11 2.34 -5.55
CA LYS A 18 -16.99 2.20 -6.73
C LYS A 18 -17.14 3.56 -7.40
N VAL A 19 -16.74 3.66 -8.66
CA VAL A 19 -16.77 4.91 -9.45
C VAL A 19 -17.88 4.90 -10.51
N ALA A 20 -18.26 3.73 -11.02
CA ALA A 20 -19.39 3.59 -11.93
C ALA A 20 -20.02 2.19 -11.83
N HIS A 21 -21.01 1.90 -12.69
CA HIS A 21 -21.53 0.55 -12.85
C HIS A 21 -20.40 -0.36 -13.34
N GLN A 22 -20.11 -1.43 -12.59
CA GLN A 22 -19.02 -2.38 -12.90
C GLN A 22 -17.65 -1.70 -13.04
N LEU A 23 -17.40 -0.63 -12.28
CA LEU A 23 -16.09 0.03 -12.27
C LEU A 23 -15.69 0.39 -10.85
N TYR A 24 -14.56 -0.17 -10.43
CA TYR A 24 -13.96 0.00 -9.12
C TYR A 24 -12.54 0.54 -9.25
N ALA A 25 -12.30 1.72 -8.70
CA ALA A 25 -11.00 2.35 -8.62
C ALA A 25 -10.24 1.84 -7.40
N VAL A 26 -8.96 1.59 -7.56
CA VAL A 26 -8.07 1.15 -6.49
C VAL A 26 -6.94 2.17 -6.33
N ALA A 27 -6.72 2.60 -5.10
CA ALA A 27 -5.60 3.45 -4.72
C ALA A 27 -4.88 2.86 -3.52
N ALA A 28 -3.56 2.95 -3.51
CA ALA A 28 -2.71 2.64 -2.39
C ALA A 28 -2.25 3.92 -1.69
N THR A 29 -2.06 3.84 -0.38
CA THR A 29 -1.63 4.94 0.47
C THR A 29 -0.47 4.51 1.33
N ASN A 30 0.56 5.34 1.41
CA ASN A 30 1.66 5.18 2.36
C ASN A 30 1.49 6.20 3.48
N ASN A 31 1.24 5.73 4.71
CA ASN A 31 1.05 6.58 5.89
C ASN A 31 0.01 7.71 5.74
N GLY A 32 -0.89 7.59 4.77
CA GLY A 32 -1.91 8.62 4.47
C GLY A 32 -1.40 9.86 3.75
N PHE A 33 -0.12 9.92 3.37
CA PHE A 33 0.48 11.07 2.67
C PHE A 33 0.68 10.81 1.19
N ASP A 34 1.29 9.67 0.85
CA ASP A 34 1.54 9.32 -0.55
C ASP A 34 0.37 8.50 -1.08
N TYR A 35 -0.24 8.97 -2.16
CA TYR A 35 -1.30 8.27 -2.87
C TYR A 35 -0.78 7.76 -4.21
N ASP A 36 -0.89 6.45 -4.43
CA ASP A 36 -0.64 5.82 -5.72
C ASP A 36 -1.92 5.27 -6.31
N PHE A 37 -2.22 5.66 -7.54
CA PHE A 37 -3.32 5.08 -8.28
C PHE A 37 -2.90 3.72 -8.87
N VAL A 38 -3.62 2.66 -8.48
CA VAL A 38 -3.31 1.28 -8.90
C VAL A 38 -4.03 0.93 -10.19
N GLY A 39 -5.28 1.37 -10.35
CA GLY A 39 -6.06 1.12 -11.57
C GLY A 39 -7.56 1.01 -11.35
N ASN A 40 -8.28 0.69 -12.43
CA ASN A 40 -9.71 0.46 -12.45
C ASN A 40 -10.03 -1.00 -12.81
N PHE A 41 -11.03 -1.57 -12.16
CA PHE A 41 -11.38 -2.99 -12.30
C PHE A 41 -12.89 -3.18 -12.46
N GLY A 42 -13.28 -4.23 -13.19
CA GLY A 42 -14.67 -4.57 -13.48
C GLY A 42 -15.45 -5.06 -12.27
N THR A 43 -14.75 -5.70 -11.33
CA THR A 43 -15.34 -6.34 -10.15
C THR A 43 -14.64 -5.92 -8.86
N LEU A 44 -15.39 -5.96 -7.75
CA LEU A 44 -14.86 -5.71 -6.42
C LEU A 44 -13.78 -6.73 -6.03
N THR A 45 -13.92 -7.97 -6.48
CA THR A 45 -12.97 -9.06 -6.19
C THR A 45 -11.62 -8.80 -6.86
N GLU A 46 -11.61 -8.44 -8.14
CA GLU A 46 -10.39 -8.09 -8.87
C GLU A 46 -9.73 -6.85 -8.29
N ALA A 47 -10.50 -5.82 -7.99
CA ALA A 47 -10.02 -4.59 -7.37
C ALA A 47 -9.29 -4.88 -6.04
N ASN A 48 -9.88 -5.71 -5.18
CA ASN A 48 -9.25 -6.10 -3.91
C ASN A 48 -8.02 -6.98 -4.10
N LYS A 49 -8.03 -7.89 -5.09
CA LYS A 49 -6.86 -8.70 -5.41
C LYS A 49 -5.70 -7.83 -5.88
N ALA A 50 -5.96 -6.89 -6.77
CA ALA A 50 -4.95 -5.97 -7.29
C ALA A 50 -4.40 -5.04 -6.18
N GLY A 51 -5.27 -4.47 -5.35
CA GLY A 51 -4.85 -3.62 -4.22
C GLY A 51 -3.96 -4.37 -3.22
N ARG A 52 -4.33 -5.61 -2.87
CA ARG A 52 -3.49 -6.48 -2.02
C ARG A 52 -2.13 -6.74 -2.64
N GLN A 53 -2.12 -7.14 -3.92
CA GLN A 53 -0.88 -7.48 -4.60
C GLN A 53 0.07 -6.28 -4.72
N TYR A 54 -0.47 -5.11 -5.10
CA TYR A 54 0.30 -3.87 -5.15
C TYR A 54 0.94 -3.53 -3.81
N VAL A 55 0.18 -3.66 -2.72
CA VAL A 55 0.70 -3.36 -1.38
C VAL A 55 1.76 -4.37 -0.95
N CYS A 56 1.58 -5.66 -1.21
CA CYS A 56 2.59 -6.68 -0.94
C CYS A 56 3.90 -6.41 -1.71
N ASP A 57 3.81 -6.12 -3.01
CA ASP A 57 4.97 -5.89 -3.87
C ASP A 57 5.75 -4.63 -3.44
N ARG A 58 5.04 -3.53 -3.12
CA ARG A 58 5.65 -2.30 -2.58
C ARG A 58 6.25 -2.52 -1.21
N SER A 59 5.60 -3.27 -0.32
CA SER A 59 6.12 -3.57 1.03
C SER A 59 7.43 -4.37 0.96
N HIS A 60 7.51 -5.37 0.09
CA HIS A 60 8.75 -6.13 -0.13
C HIS A 60 9.87 -5.27 -0.71
N THR A 61 9.53 -4.31 -1.57
CA THR A 61 10.50 -3.36 -2.14
C THR A 61 11.02 -2.37 -1.08
N LEU A 62 10.14 -1.88 -0.21
CA LEU A 62 10.51 -0.99 0.91
C LEU A 62 11.39 -1.70 1.94
N ILE A 63 11.08 -2.95 2.29
CA ILE A 63 11.90 -3.77 3.19
C ILE A 63 13.30 -3.96 2.60
N LYS A 64 13.40 -4.35 1.31
CA LYS A 64 14.70 -4.49 0.64
C LYS A 64 15.51 -3.21 0.62
N ARG A 65 14.87 -2.05 0.41
CA ARG A 65 15.55 -0.76 0.42
C ARG A 65 16.12 -0.41 1.80
N ASN A 66 15.34 -0.64 2.86
CA ASN A 66 15.78 -0.33 4.23
C ASN A 66 16.90 -1.26 4.72
N THR A 67 16.93 -2.53 4.29
CA THR A 67 18.02 -3.45 4.62
C THR A 67 19.36 -3.01 4.01
N LEU A 68 19.34 -2.50 2.76
CA LEU A 68 20.55 -2.03 2.09
C LEU A 68 21.13 -0.74 2.69
N GLU A 69 20.29 0.13 3.26
CA GLU A 69 20.78 1.33 3.97
C GLU A 69 21.38 1.02 5.35
N MET A 70 21.00 -0.10 5.99
CA MET A 70 21.59 -0.52 7.27
C MET A 70 22.91 -1.29 7.13
N GLU A 71 23.22 -1.90 5.98
CA GLU A 71 24.50 -2.58 5.72
C GLU A 71 25.62 -1.64 5.24
N ALA A 72 25.30 -0.39 4.92
CA ALA A 72 26.25 0.61 4.44
C ALA A 72 26.68 1.65 5.50
N ALA A 73 26.32 1.45 6.78
CA ALA A 73 26.58 2.35 7.90
C ALA A 73 27.60 1.79 8.90
#